data_AF-A0A0Q4UI55-F1
#
_entry.id   AF-A0A0Q4UI55-F1
#
_cell.length_a   1.000
_cell.length_b   1.000
_cell.length_c   1.000
_cell.angle_alpha   90.00
_cell.angle_beta   90.00
_cell.angle_gamma   90.00
#
_symmetry.space_group_name_H-M   'P 1'
#
loop_
_entity.id
_entity.type
_entity.pdbx_description
1 polymer ?
#
loop_
_entity_poly.entity_id
_entity_poly.type
_entity_poly.pdbx_seq_one_letter_code
_entity_poly.pdbx_strand_id
1 'polypeptide(L)' 'MRAVHLLALGAGLVASAPAFANDDVLKRSADPAQQVLQTVDYANTRYSKLDQINASNVKQLQVAWTFSTGVLRGHEGSP' A
#
# COMPACT_ATOMS: atom_id res chain seq x y z
N MET A 1 35.79 -51.69 2.31
CA MET A 1 34.41 -51.55 1.80
C MET A 1 33.52 -51.03 2.92
N ARG A 2 32.75 -49.96 2.65
CA ARG A 2 31.59 -49.47 3.43
C ARG A 2 31.88 -48.79 4.79
N ALA A 3 32.70 -47.75 4.81
CA ALA A 3 32.74 -46.80 5.93
C ALA A 3 32.73 -45.32 5.48
N VAL A 4 32.25 -45.06 4.25
CA VAL A 4 32.21 -43.71 3.66
C VAL A 4 30.90 -43.55 2.88
N HIS A 5 29.74 -43.65 3.55
CA HIS A 5 28.45 -43.31 2.92
C HIS A 5 27.44 -42.65 3.88
N LEU A 6 27.86 -42.25 5.09
CA LEU A 6 27.03 -41.40 5.97
C LEU A 6 27.45 -39.93 5.86
N LEU A 7 27.95 -39.53 4.68
CA LEU A 7 28.17 -38.14 4.32
C LEU A 7 26.83 -37.58 3.82
N ALA A 8 26.33 -36.56 4.53
CA ALA A 8 25.53 -35.47 3.97
C ALA A 8 24.13 -35.79 3.41
N LEU A 9 23.16 -36.10 4.28
CA LEU A 9 21.74 -36.01 3.91
C LEU A 9 20.84 -35.51 5.06
N GLY A 10 21.22 -34.42 5.72
CA GLY A 10 20.44 -33.87 6.84
C GLY A 10 20.46 -32.36 7.00
N ALA A 11 21.01 -31.61 6.03
CA ALA A 11 21.05 -30.15 6.07
C ALA A 11 20.32 -29.60 4.85
N GLY A 12 19.01 -29.34 4.99
CA GLY A 12 18.24 -28.82 3.86
C GLY A 12 16.75 -28.64 4.08
N LEU A 13 16.27 -28.47 5.32
CA LEU A 13 14.97 -27.83 5.53
C LEU A 13 15.22 -26.32 5.63
N VAL A 14 15.30 -25.66 4.47
CA VAL A 14 15.10 -24.22 4.41
C VAL A 14 13.64 -24.00 4.78
N ALA A 15 13.40 -23.66 6.05
CA ALA A 15 12.09 -23.19 6.48
C ALA A 15 11.82 -21.90 5.71
N SER A 16 10.86 -21.95 4.78
CA SER A 16 10.32 -20.76 4.13
C SER A 16 9.60 -19.92 5.18
N ALA A 17 10.32 -18.95 5.76
CA ALA A 17 9.72 -17.94 6.61
C ALA A 17 8.73 -17.11 5.78
N PRO A 18 7.56 -16.73 6.33
CA PRO A 18 6.65 -15.83 5.65
C PRO A 18 7.34 -14.47 5.46
N ALA A 19 7.33 -13.96 4.24
CA ALA A 19 7.75 -12.60 3.95
C ALA A 19 6.61 -11.64 4.30
N PHE A 20 6.86 -10.70 5.22
CA PHE A 20 5.94 -9.61 5.53
C PHE A 20 6.35 -8.37 4.72
N ALA A 21 5.50 -7.96 3.78
CA ALA A 21 5.75 -6.80 2.91
C ALA A 21 4.90 -5.56 3.29
N ASN A 22 4.12 -5.63 4.36
CA ASN A 22 3.09 -4.64 4.68
C ASN A 22 3.57 -3.51 5.59
N ASP A 23 4.72 -3.65 6.23
CA ASP A 23 5.21 -2.71 7.24
C ASP A 23 5.43 -1.30 6.66
N ASP A 24 5.87 -1.21 5.40
CA ASP A 24 6.00 0.07 4.70
C ASP A 24 4.64 0.75 4.48
N VAL A 25 3.62 -0.01 4.06
CA VAL A 25 2.26 0.52 3.86
C VAL A 25 1.67 1.00 5.19
N LEU A 26 1.87 0.27 6.29
CA LEU A 26 1.46 0.69 7.63
C LEU A 26 2.16 1.99 8.04
N LYS A 27 3.48 2.07 7.82
CA LYS A 27 4.26 3.27 8.12
C LYS A 27 3.81 4.47 7.30
N ARG A 28 3.57 4.31 6.00
CA ARG A 28 3.14 5.39 5.11
C ARG A 28 1.68 5.79 5.33
N SER A 29 0.81 4.85 5.71
CA SER A 29 -0.58 5.15 6.10
C SER A 29 -0.68 6.07 7.32
N ALA A 30 0.39 6.18 8.13
CA ALA A 30 0.42 7.09 9.27
C ALA A 30 0.68 8.56 8.87
N ASP A 31 1.21 8.82 7.67
CA ASP A 31 1.44 10.16 7.15
C ASP A 31 0.17 10.68 6.44
N PRO A 32 -0.51 11.72 6.97
CA PRO A 32 -1.72 12.28 6.36
C PRO A 32 -1.51 12.87 4.96
N ALA A 33 -0.27 13.17 4.57
CA ALA A 33 0.06 13.66 3.23
C ALA A 33 0.12 12.53 2.19
N GLN A 34 -0.02 11.26 2.60
CA GLN A 34 0.05 10.10 1.73
C GLN A 34 -1.31 9.40 1.63
N GLN A 35 -1.67 8.96 0.43
CA GLN A 35 -2.79 8.03 0.20
C GLN A 35 -2.22 6.75 -0.41
N VAL A 36 -1.90 5.78 0.44
CA VAL A 36 -1.27 4.51 0.03
C VAL A 36 -2.27 3.36 -0.13
N LEU A 37 -3.50 3.56 0.35
CA LEU A 37 -4.63 2.65 0.17
C LEU A 37 -5.77 3.39 -0.51
N GLN A 38 -6.49 2.70 -1.40
CA GLN A 38 -7.72 3.18 -2.06
C GLN A 38 -8.82 3.57 -1.07
N THR A 39 -8.73 3.07 0.17
CA THR A 39 -9.71 3.26 1.24
C THR A 39 -9.18 4.16 2.36
N VAL A 40 -8.01 4.79 2.16
CA VAL A 40 -7.28 5.66 3.09
C VAL A 40 -6.69 4.93 4.30
N ASP A 41 -7.45 4.05 4.93
CA ASP A 41 -7.02 3.23 6.05
C ASP A 41 -7.52 1.77 5.95
N TYR A 42 -6.98 0.89 6.78
CA TYR A 42 -7.40 -0.52 6.83
C TYR A 42 -8.80 -0.72 7.40
N ALA A 43 -9.34 0.26 8.12
CA ALA A 43 -10.72 0.25 8.61
C ALA A 43 -11.73 0.65 7.52
N ASN A 44 -11.24 1.07 6.36
CA ASN A 44 -12.00 1.56 5.22
C ASN A 44 -12.90 2.75 5.55
N THR A 45 -12.46 3.66 6.42
CA THR A 45 -13.26 4.84 6.82
C THR A 45 -13.30 5.91 5.73
N ARG A 46 -12.31 5.92 4.83
CA ARG A 46 -12.10 6.96 3.81
C ARG A 46 -11.96 8.38 4.40
N TYR A 47 -11.47 8.47 5.65
CA TYR A 47 -11.33 9.74 6.38
C TYR A 47 -9.90 10.30 6.29
N SER A 48 -9.76 11.57 5.90
CA SER A 48 -8.49 12.30 5.95
C SER A 48 -8.41 13.21 7.18
N LYS A 49 -7.22 13.29 7.79
CA LYS A 49 -6.94 14.21 8.91
C LYS A 49 -6.55 15.62 8.43
N LEU A 50 -6.37 15.83 7.13
CA LEU A 50 -6.01 17.14 6.57
C LEU A 50 -7.18 18.13 6.68
N ASP A 51 -6.90 19.36 7.10
CA ASP A 51 -7.91 20.40 7.36
C ASP A 51 -7.63 21.72 6.62
N GLN A 52 -6.61 21.74 5.75
CA GLN A 52 -6.25 22.91 4.94
C GLN A 52 -7.43 23.42 4.11
N ILE A 53 -8.26 22.51 3.58
CA ILE A 53 -9.56 22.81 2.99
C ILE A 53 -10.63 22.49 4.04
N ASN A 54 -11.47 23.47 4.35
CA ASN A 54 -12.50 23.35 5.38
C ASN A 54 -13.73 24.22 5.06
N ALA A 55 -14.75 24.15 5.91
CA ALA A 55 -16.04 24.81 5.70
C ALA A 55 -15.95 26.33 5.48
N SER A 56 -14.92 27.00 6.02
CA SER A 56 -14.76 28.45 5.90
C SER A 56 -14.16 28.89 4.55
N ASN A 57 -13.36 28.02 3.92
CA ASN A 57 -12.55 28.37 2.75
C ASN A 57 -12.85 27.55 1.49
N VAL A 58 -13.66 26.48 1.56
CA VAL A 58 -14.00 25.62 0.41
C VAL A 58 -14.56 26.39 -0.79
N LYS A 59 -15.21 27.54 -0.54
CA LYS A 59 -15.69 28.47 -1.58
C LYS A 59 -14.59 29.03 -2.49
N GLN A 60 -13.32 28.91 -2.10
CA GLN A 60 -12.16 29.40 -2.84
C GLN A 60 -11.48 28.31 -3.68
N LEU A 61 -11.98 27.06 -3.64
CA LEU A 61 -11.37 25.93 -4.32
C LEU A 61 -11.42 26.10 -5.85
N GLN A 62 -10.31 25.82 -6.53
CA GLN A 62 -10.17 25.94 -7.98
C GLN A 62 -9.49 24.70 -8.56
N VAL A 63 -9.74 24.42 -9.84
CA VAL A 63 -9.04 23.34 -10.58
C VAL A 63 -7.58 23.72 -10.74
N ALA A 64 -6.68 22.92 -10.18
CA ALA A 64 -5.23 23.12 -10.33
C ALA A 64 -4.71 22.58 -11.66
N TRP A 65 -5.20 21.42 -12.11
CA TRP A 65 -4.81 20.76 -13.36
C TRP A 65 -5.82 19.66 -13.72
N THR A 66 -5.72 19.12 -14.94
CA THR A 66 -6.50 17.96 -15.41
C THR A 66 -5.59 16.96 -16.12
N PHE A 67 -5.96 15.68 -16.13
CA PHE A 67 -5.22 14.60 -16.80
C PHE A 67 -6.19 13.68 -17.55
N SER A 68 -5.90 13.41 -18.84
CA SER A 68 -6.67 12.47 -19.65
C SER A 68 -6.10 11.06 -19.51
N THR A 69 -6.96 10.11 -19.17
CA THR A 69 -6.59 8.68 -19.11
C THR A 69 -6.53 8.02 -20.49
N GLY A 70 -7.06 8.66 -21.54
CA GLY A 70 -7.11 8.11 -22.90
C GLY A 70 -8.11 6.96 -23.11
N VAL A 71 -9.02 6.73 -22.16
CA VAL A 71 -10.02 5.64 -22.19
C VAL A 71 -11.44 6.20 -22.15
N LEU A 72 -12.39 5.55 -22.85
CA LEU A 72 -13.76 6.05 -23.06
C LEU A 72 -14.86 5.38 -22.20
N ARG A 73 -14.62 4.18 -21.65
CA ARG A 73 -15.61 3.44 -20.84
C ARG A 73 -15.50 3.78 -19.35
N GLY A 74 -16.22 3.08 -18.48
CA GLY A 74 -16.30 3.40 -17.05
C GLY A 74 -14.95 3.55 -16.34
N HIS A 75 -14.84 4.61 -15.52
CA HIS A 75 -13.71 4.89 -14.63
C HIS A 75 -14.16 4.66 -13.18
N GLU A 76 -13.90 3.47 -12.66
CA GLU A 76 -14.20 3.08 -11.28
C GLU A 76 -12.95 3.17 -10.38
N GLY A 77 -13.15 3.22 -9.06
CA GLY A 77 -12.09 3.37 -8.07
C GLY A 77 -11.71 4.82 -7.75
N SER A 78 -10.60 5.01 -7.04
CA SER A 78 -10.00 6.31 -6.73
C SER A 78 -8.56 6.38 -7.28
N PRO A 79 -7.95 7.59 -7.36
CA PRO A 79 -6.52 7.73 -7.63
C PRO A 79 -5.64 6.82 -6.75
#